data_AF-A0ABD2WA52-F1
#
_entry.id   AF-A0ABD2WA52-F1
#
_cell.length_a   1.000
_cell.length_b   1.000
_cell.length_c   1.000
_cell.angle_alpha   90.00
_cell.angle_beta   90.00
_cell.angle_gamma   90.00
#
_symmetry.space_group_name_H-M   'P 1'
#
loop_
_entity.id
_entity.type
_entity.pdbx_description
1 polymer ?
#
loop_
_entity_poly.entity_id
_entity_poly.type
_entity_poly.pdbx_seq_one_letter_code
_entity_poly.pdbx_strand_id
1 'polypeptide(L)'
;MLCDTISKLRIDVAILCEQYKNLAPPNTWPADADGQAAIWVQGGTPVQERPARVHPYFTWARIGGIFFASVYAPPRLSGIKFSVLLANITEEARGKRPLVIAGDFNAWSTEWGCRATRPRAPILLDSLTLLNAVLLNTGVV
;
A
#
# COMPACT_ATOMS: atom_id res chain seq x y z
N MET A 1 -11.70 -0.69 18.07
CA MET A 1 -10.30 -1.14 18.19
C MET A 1 -9.35 -0.38 17.25
N LEU A 2 -9.49 -0.44 15.92
CA LEU A 2 -8.61 0.32 15.00
C LEU A 2 -8.81 1.84 15.10
N CYS A 3 -10.06 2.32 15.05
CA CYS A 3 -10.37 3.75 15.20
C CYS A 3 -9.87 4.32 16.53
N ASP A 4 -10.01 3.55 17.61
CA ASP A 4 -9.56 3.95 18.94
C ASP A 4 -8.03 4.04 18.99
N THR A 5 -7.33 3.12 18.33
CA THR A 5 -5.87 3.12 18.26
C THR A 5 -5.35 4.31 17.47
N ILE A 6 -5.93 4.55 16.28
CA ILE A 6 -5.59 5.69 15.41
C ILE A 6 -5.79 7.02 16.15
N SER A 7 -6.90 7.15 16.87
CA SER A 7 -7.19 8.36 17.65
C SER A 7 -6.25 8.53 18.84
N LYS A 8 -5.98 7.45 19.60
CA LYS A 8 -5.09 7.50 20.78
C LYS A 8 -3.64 7.79 20.39
N LEU A 9 -3.18 7.23 19.28
CA LEU A 9 -1.81 7.39 18.79
C LEU A 9 -1.63 8.63 17.91
N ARG A 10 -2.70 9.38 17.64
CA ARG A 10 -2.70 10.58 16.78
C ARG A 10 -2.11 10.29 15.40
N ILE A 11 -2.60 9.23 14.76
CA ILE A 11 -2.14 8.81 13.44
C ILE A 11 -2.84 9.65 12.36
N ASP A 12 -2.08 10.43 11.58
CA ASP A 12 -2.64 11.26 10.51
C ASP A 12 -3.06 10.45 9.27
N VAL A 13 -2.28 9.42 8.93
CA VAL A 13 -2.49 8.56 7.75
C VAL A 13 -2.31 7.10 8.14
N ALA A 14 -3.32 6.28 7.86
CA ALA A 14 -3.26 4.84 8.01
C ALA A 14 -3.36 4.15 6.64
N ILE A 15 -2.48 3.19 6.39
CA ILE A 15 -2.50 2.31 5.22
C ILE A 15 -3.16 0.99 5.64
N LEU A 16 -4.23 0.60 4.94
CA LEU A 16 -5.13 -0.47 5.34
C LEU A 16 -5.22 -1.55 4.27
N CYS A 17 -5.32 -2.81 4.72
CA CYS A 17 -5.56 -3.99 3.88
C CYS A 17 -6.74 -4.78 4.45
N GLU A 18 -7.53 -5.41 3.58
CA GLU A 18 -8.69 -6.23 3.92
C GLU A 18 -9.66 -5.57 4.91
N GLN A 19 -9.95 -4.27 4.72
CA GLN A 19 -10.89 -3.59 5.60
C GLN A 19 -12.29 -4.24 5.55
N TYR A 20 -12.91 -4.43 6.71
CA TYR A 20 -14.26 -5.00 6.79
C TYR A 20 -15.33 -4.06 6.23
N LYS A 21 -15.18 -2.76 6.46
CA LYS A 21 -16.08 -1.70 6.00
C LYS A 21 -15.28 -0.44 5.70
N ASN A 22 -15.74 0.35 4.75
CA ASN A 22 -15.23 1.70 4.53
C ASN A 22 -15.85 2.62 5.60
N LEU A 23 -15.01 3.22 6.44
CA LEU A 23 -15.46 3.89 7.67
C LEU A 23 -15.70 5.40 7.53
N ALA A 24 -15.17 6.02 6.47
CA ALA A 24 -15.16 7.48 6.34
C ALA A 24 -15.79 7.95 5.03
N PRO A 25 -16.17 9.24 4.91
CA PRO A 25 -16.63 9.82 3.65
C PRO A 25 -15.65 9.54 2.50
N PRO A 26 -16.10 9.51 1.23
CA PRO A 26 -15.25 9.20 0.08
C PRO A 26 -13.98 10.06 0.00
N ASN A 27 -14.00 11.25 0.61
CA ASN A 27 -12.90 12.19 0.55
C ASN A 27 -11.72 11.94 1.50
N THR A 28 -11.92 11.14 2.54
CA THR A 28 -10.90 10.78 3.53
C THR A 28 -10.52 9.30 3.46
N TRP A 29 -11.10 8.57 2.51
CA TRP A 29 -10.92 7.13 2.33
C TRP A 29 -10.68 6.75 0.85
N PRO A 30 -9.53 7.10 0.25
CA PRO A 30 -9.13 6.50 -1.01
C PRO A 30 -9.06 4.97 -0.87
N ALA A 31 -9.81 4.26 -1.72
CA ALA A 31 -9.83 2.80 -1.77
C ALA A 31 -9.51 2.31 -3.18
N ASP A 32 -9.10 1.05 -3.28
CA ASP A 32 -8.97 0.32 -4.53
C ASP A 32 -10.36 -0.11 -5.06
N ALA A 33 -10.38 -0.69 -6.26
CA ALA A 33 -11.62 -1.12 -6.91
C ALA A 33 -12.33 -2.27 -6.18
N ASP A 34 -11.59 -3.11 -5.44
CA ASP A 34 -12.13 -4.28 -4.75
C ASP A 34 -12.48 -3.99 -3.27
N GLY A 35 -12.12 -2.81 -2.75
CA GLY A 35 -12.28 -2.47 -1.33
C GLY A 35 -11.40 -3.30 -0.39
N GLN A 36 -10.25 -3.78 -0.88
CA GLN A 36 -9.27 -4.58 -0.14
C GLN A 36 -8.01 -3.81 0.22
N ALA A 37 -7.78 -2.64 -0.38
CA ALA A 37 -6.69 -1.75 -0.02
C ALA A 37 -7.24 -0.32 0.10
N ALA A 38 -6.93 0.34 1.21
CA ALA A 38 -7.36 1.72 1.43
C ALA A 38 -6.31 2.55 2.16
N ILE A 39 -6.48 3.87 2.05
CA ILE A 39 -5.76 4.86 2.83
C ILE A 39 -6.82 5.59 3.65
N TRP A 40 -6.62 5.68 4.95
CA TRP A 40 -7.47 6.49 5.82
C TRP A 40 -6.70 7.73 6.26
N VAL A 41 -7.26 8.90 5.93
CA VAL A 41 -6.74 10.20 6.34
C VAL A 41 -7.57 10.73 7.50
N GLN A 42 -6.93 10.94 8.65
CA GLN A 42 -7.57 11.53 9.82
C GLN A 42 -7.63 13.06 9.68
N GLY A 43 -8.70 13.67 10.21
CA GLY A 43 -9.08 15.06 9.93
C GLY A 43 -7.98 16.09 10.14
N GLY A 44 -7.83 16.99 9.17
CA GLY A 44 -6.89 18.13 9.20
C GLY A 44 -6.11 18.29 7.90
N THR A 45 -5.72 17.19 7.26
CA THR A 45 -4.97 17.22 6.00
C THR A 45 -5.83 16.71 4.85
N PRO A 46 -6.07 17.52 3.79
CA PRO A 46 -6.85 17.08 2.66
C PRO A 46 -6.07 16.09 1.78
N VAL A 47 -6.80 15.17 1.14
CA VAL A 47 -6.28 14.41 0.00
C VAL A 47 -6.11 15.38 -1.17
N GLN A 48 -4.86 15.60 -1.60
CA GLN A 48 -4.45 16.57 -2.62
C GLN A 48 -4.60 15.99 -4.03
N GLU A 49 -4.24 14.72 -4.21
CA GLU A 49 -4.30 14.03 -5.50
C GLU A 49 -4.72 12.57 -5.29
N ARG A 50 -5.34 12.00 -6.32
CA ARG A 50 -5.84 10.61 -6.38
C ARG A 50 -5.56 10.03 -7.76
N PRO A 51 -5.58 8.69 -7.91
CA PRO A 51 -5.50 8.06 -9.21
C PRO A 51 -6.66 8.51 -10.11
N ALA A 52 -6.37 8.73 -11.39
CA ALA A 52 -7.37 9.06 -12.40
C ALA A 52 -8.30 7.87 -12.72
N ARG A 53 -7.83 6.64 -12.50
CA ARG A 53 -8.57 5.39 -12.67
C ARG A 53 -8.42 4.54 -11.41
N VAL A 54 -9.50 3.89 -10.98
CA VAL A 54 -9.42 2.92 -9.89
C VAL A 54 -8.73 1.64 -10.38
N HIS A 55 -7.89 1.06 -9.54
CA HIS A 55 -7.21 -0.21 -9.81
C HIS A 55 -7.66 -1.26 -8.79
N PRO A 56 -7.76 -2.55 -9.15
CA PRO A 56 -7.90 -3.60 -8.16
C PRO A 56 -6.60 -3.74 -7.35
N TYR A 57 -6.71 -4.19 -6.10
CA TYR A 57 -5.60 -4.55 -5.20
C TYR A 57 -4.75 -3.39 -4.67
N PHE A 58 -4.84 -2.19 -5.24
CA PHE A 58 -4.09 -1.05 -4.72
C PHE A 58 -4.77 0.29 -5.02
N THR A 59 -4.42 1.27 -4.20
CA THR A 59 -4.78 2.67 -4.41
C THR A 59 -3.64 3.56 -3.96
N TRP A 60 -3.65 4.83 -4.36
CA TRP A 60 -2.69 5.81 -3.89
C TRP A 60 -3.34 7.17 -3.66
N ALA A 61 -2.72 8.00 -2.83
CA ALA A 61 -3.16 9.36 -2.60
C ALA A 61 -1.97 10.25 -2.26
N ARG A 62 -2.04 11.52 -2.64
CA ARG A 62 -1.10 12.54 -2.17
C ARG A 62 -1.71 13.27 -0.98
N ILE A 63 -1.04 13.24 0.17
CA ILE A 63 -1.50 13.82 1.42
C ILE A 63 -0.33 14.57 2.04
N GLY A 64 -0.51 15.85 2.36
CA GLY A 64 0.56 16.67 2.95
C GLY A 64 1.84 16.76 2.09
N GLY A 65 1.72 16.64 0.76
CA GLY A 65 2.86 16.64 -0.15
C GLY A 65 3.58 15.29 -0.32
N ILE A 66 3.14 14.24 0.37
CA ILE A 66 3.72 12.88 0.30
C ILE A 66 2.74 11.96 -0.43
N PHE A 67 3.25 11.11 -1.30
CA PHE A 67 2.46 10.06 -1.94
C PHE A 67 2.45 8.82 -1.05
N PHE A 68 1.26 8.29 -0.78
CA PHE A 68 1.06 7.04 -0.07
C PHE A 68 0.37 6.05 -1.00
N ALA A 69 0.88 4.83 -1.08
CA ALA A 69 0.26 3.72 -1.79
C ALA A 69 -0.10 2.61 -0.79
N SER A 70 -1.35 2.17 -0.85
CA SER A 70 -1.87 1.02 -0.11
C SER A 70 -2.03 -0.15 -1.07
N VAL A 71 -1.48 -1.30 -0.71
CA VAL A 71 -1.47 -2.50 -1.55
C VAL A 71 -1.93 -3.72 -0.76
N TYR A 72 -2.90 -4.45 -1.28
CA TYR A 72 -3.21 -5.80 -0.83
C TYR A 72 -3.09 -6.74 -2.01
N ALA A 73 -2.08 -7.61 -1.99
CA ALA A 73 -1.85 -8.58 -3.04
C ALA A 73 -2.25 -9.98 -2.55
N PRO A 74 -3.50 -10.44 -2.79
CA PRO A 74 -4.02 -11.67 -2.21
C PRO A 74 -3.09 -12.87 -2.40
N PRO A 75 -3.01 -13.80 -1.42
CA PRO A 75 -2.16 -14.99 -1.54
C PRO A 75 -2.58 -15.89 -2.73
N ARG A 76 -3.87 -15.83 -3.10
CA ARG A 76 -4.46 -16.54 -4.25
C ARG A 76 -4.03 -16.00 -5.63
N LEU A 77 -3.37 -14.84 -5.71
CA LEU A 77 -2.87 -14.35 -7.00
C LEU A 77 -1.79 -15.28 -7.54
N SER A 78 -1.94 -15.69 -8.80
CA SER A 78 -0.88 -16.40 -9.52
C SER A 78 0.34 -15.49 -9.70
N GLY A 79 1.52 -16.07 -9.93
CA GLY A 79 2.75 -15.31 -10.17
C GLY A 79 2.58 -14.26 -11.27
N ILE A 80 1.93 -14.62 -12.38
CA ILE A 80 1.65 -13.69 -13.50
C ILE A 80 0.77 -12.51 -13.04
N LYS A 81 -0.34 -12.78 -12.34
CA LYS A 81 -1.24 -11.71 -11.85
C LYS A 81 -0.55 -10.82 -10.82
N PHE A 82 0.32 -11.40 -10.00
CA PHE A 82 1.14 -10.65 -9.05
C PHE A 82 2.14 -9.72 -9.76
N SER A 83 2.83 -10.21 -10.80
CA SER A 83 3.72 -9.36 -11.61
C SER A 83 2.97 -8.22 -12.30
N VAL A 84 1.77 -8.48 -12.83
CA VAL A 84 0.91 -7.43 -13.43
C VAL A 84 0.52 -6.37 -12.40
N LEU A 85 0.14 -6.79 -11.19
CA LEU A 85 -0.14 -5.85 -10.09
C LEU A 85 1.08 -4.95 -9.81
N LEU A 86 2.27 -5.52 -9.68
CA LEU A 86 3.49 -4.77 -9.40
C LEU A 86 3.91 -3.84 -10.55
N ALA A 87 3.70 -4.26 -11.80
CA ALA A 87 3.91 -3.41 -12.97
C ALA A 87 2.99 -2.18 -12.95
N ASN A 88 1.69 -2.37 -12.66
CA ASN A 88 0.73 -1.27 -12.54
C ASN A 88 1.11 -0.31 -11.40
N ILE A 89 1.51 -0.84 -10.24
CA ILE A 89 1.99 -0.01 -9.12
C ILE A 89 3.21 0.80 -9.54
N THR A 90 4.17 0.17 -10.23
CA THR A 90 5.41 0.83 -10.67
C THR A 90 5.15 1.92 -11.71
N GLU A 91 4.23 1.69 -12.64
CA GLU A 91 3.77 2.68 -13.62
C GLU A 91 3.13 3.88 -12.90
N GLU A 92 2.14 3.62 -12.05
CA GLU A 92 1.46 4.66 -11.28
C GLU A 92 2.42 5.41 -10.35
N ALA A 93 3.41 4.75 -9.76
CA ALA A 93 4.38 5.35 -8.84
C ALA A 93 5.50 6.16 -9.53
N ARG A 94 5.61 6.10 -10.85
CA ARG A 94 6.67 6.78 -11.60
C ARG A 94 6.60 8.30 -11.40
N GLY A 95 7.72 8.91 -11.05
CA GLY A 95 7.83 10.35 -10.81
C GLY A 95 7.19 10.87 -9.51
N LYS A 96 6.46 10.04 -8.76
CA LYS A 96 5.82 10.42 -7.50
C LYS A 96 6.83 10.40 -6.36
N ARG A 97 7.27 11.56 -5.87
CA ARG A 97 8.23 11.65 -4.75
C ARG A 97 7.86 12.82 -3.81
N PRO A 98 8.04 12.67 -2.48
CA PRO A 98 8.39 11.45 -1.76
C PRO A 98 7.25 10.42 -1.78
N LEU A 99 7.58 9.13 -1.72
CA LEU A 99 6.62 8.02 -1.86
C LEU A 99 6.81 6.98 -0.76
N VAL A 100 5.69 6.59 -0.15
CA VAL A 100 5.58 5.46 0.77
C VAL A 100 4.69 4.42 0.13
N ILE A 101 5.17 3.17 0.04
CA ILE A 101 4.38 2.03 -0.42
C ILE A 101 4.32 1.05 0.75
N ALA A 102 3.12 0.67 1.17
CA ALA A 102 2.94 -0.32 2.21
C ALA A 102 1.67 -1.14 1.99
N GLY A 103 1.59 -2.24 2.73
CA GLY A 103 0.46 -3.14 2.74
C GLY A 103 0.92 -4.59 2.76
N ASP A 104 -0.01 -5.50 2.47
CA ASP A 104 0.26 -6.94 2.51
C ASP A 104 0.48 -7.50 1.11
N PHE A 105 1.75 -7.76 0.78
CA PHE A 105 2.15 -8.33 -0.50
C PHE A 105 2.01 -9.86 -0.58
N ASN A 106 1.73 -10.53 0.55
CA ASN A 106 1.76 -12.00 0.68
C ASN A 106 3.03 -12.62 0.06
N ALA A 107 4.18 -11.99 0.31
CA ALA A 107 5.48 -12.40 -0.18
C ALA A 107 6.44 -12.60 1.00
N TRP A 108 7.22 -13.68 0.96
CA TRP A 108 8.16 -14.01 2.03
C TRP A 108 9.58 -13.76 1.55
N SER A 109 10.33 -12.94 2.29
CA SER A 109 11.75 -12.70 2.08
C SER A 109 12.46 -12.56 3.41
N THR A 110 13.68 -13.07 3.46
CA THR A 110 14.60 -12.80 4.57
C THR A 110 14.92 -11.31 4.70
N GLU A 111 14.83 -10.53 3.61
CA GLU A 111 15.05 -9.08 3.60
C GLU A 111 14.12 -8.30 4.55
N TRP A 112 12.86 -8.72 4.66
CA TRP A 112 11.89 -8.14 5.60
C TRP A 112 11.59 -9.08 6.78
N GLY A 113 12.54 -9.94 7.11
CA GLY A 113 12.55 -10.70 8.36
C GLY A 113 11.92 -12.09 8.30
N CYS A 114 11.38 -12.56 7.17
CA CYS A 114 10.82 -13.91 7.10
C CYS A 114 11.90 -14.99 7.23
N ARG A 115 11.53 -16.17 7.73
CA ARG A 115 12.43 -17.34 7.85
C ARG A 115 13.00 -17.87 6.52
N ALA A 116 12.36 -17.56 5.40
CA ALA A 116 12.78 -18.03 4.08
C ALA A 116 12.28 -17.08 2.99
N THR A 117 12.98 -17.08 1.85
CA THR A 117 12.59 -16.35 0.64
C THR A 117 11.78 -17.26 -0.29
N ARG A 118 10.63 -16.78 -0.76
CA ARG A 118 9.69 -17.50 -1.65
C ARG A 118 9.55 -16.79 -3.01
N PRO A 119 9.03 -17.45 -4.06
CA PRO A 119 9.07 -16.92 -5.43
C PRO A 119 8.46 -15.53 -5.67
N ARG A 120 7.51 -15.06 -4.84
CA ARG A 120 6.95 -13.70 -4.96
C ARG A 120 7.92 -12.61 -4.52
N ALA A 121 8.85 -12.91 -3.61
CA ALA A 121 9.76 -11.91 -3.07
C ALA A 121 10.73 -11.29 -4.09
N PRO A 122 11.46 -12.05 -4.94
CA PRO A 122 12.33 -11.44 -5.92
C PRO A 122 11.57 -10.54 -6.89
N ILE A 123 10.37 -10.96 -7.34
CA ILE A 123 9.50 -10.15 -8.23
C ILE A 123 9.14 -8.81 -7.56
N LEU A 124 8.82 -8.83 -6.27
CA LEU A 124 8.53 -7.64 -5.48
C LEU A 124 9.76 -6.73 -5.34
N LEU A 125 10.90 -7.29 -4.97
CA LEU A 125 12.16 -6.55 -4.80
C LEU A 125 12.59 -5.88 -6.11
N ASP A 126 12.54 -6.59 -7.23
CA ASP A 126 12.87 -6.04 -8.54
C ASP A 126 11.96 -4.84 -8.88
N SER A 127 10.66 -4.97 -8.63
CA SER A 127 9.69 -3.90 -8.89
C SER A 127 9.92 -2.67 -8.00
N LEU A 128 10.20 -2.87 -6.71
CA LEU A 128 10.50 -1.77 -5.79
C LEU A 128 11.85 -1.09 -6.09
N THR A 129 12.81 -1.86 -6.62
CA THR A 129 14.12 -1.34 -7.06
C THR A 129 13.96 -0.37 -8.22
N LEU A 130 13.03 -0.63 -9.16
CA LEU A 130 12.72 0.32 -10.25
C LEU A 130 12.22 1.68 -9.74
N LEU A 131 11.72 1.74 -8.50
CA LEU A 131 11.28 2.95 -7.84
C LEU A 131 12.37 3.58 -6.95
N ASN A 132 13.57 3.01 -6.88
CA ASN A 132 14.61 3.37 -5.91
C ASN A 132 14.04 3.41 -4.47
N ALA A 133 13.11 2.50 -4.16
CA ALA A 133 12.53 2.41 -2.84
C ALA A 133 13.53 1.80 -1.86
N VAL A 134 13.44 2.21 -0.59
CA VAL A 134 14.25 1.66 0.49
C VAL A 134 13.32 0.90 1.44
N LEU A 135 13.75 -0.30 1.85
CA LEU A 135 13.00 -1.13 2.77
C LEU A 135 13.04 -0.52 4.18
N LEU A 136 11.88 -0.40 4.82
CA LEU A 136 11.75 0.13 6.19
C LEU A 136 11.40 -0.93 7.23
N ASN A 137 11.13 -2.18 6.80
CA ASN A 137 10.90 -3.29 7.71
C ASN A 137 12.16 -3.54 8.54
N THR A 138 11.98 -3.75 9.84
CA THR A 138 13.06 -4.08 10.78
C THR A 138 12.66 -5.30 11.61
N GLY A 139 13.65 -6.06 12.07
CA GLY A 139 13.44 -7.27 12.87
C GLY A 139 13.21 -8.53 12.04
N VAL A 140 12.78 -9.59 12.73
CA VAL A 140 12.51 -10.93 12.16
C VAL A 140 11.07 -11.36 12.48
N VAL A 141 10.47 -12.14 11.58
CA VAL A 141 9.08 -12.60 11.62
C VAL A 141 9.01 -14.12 11.44
#